data_AF-A0A165UDT2-F1
#
_entry.id   AF-A0A165UDT2-F1
#
_cell.length_a   1.000
_cell.length_b   1.000
_cell.length_c   1.000
_cell.angle_alpha   90.00
_cell.angle_beta   90.00
_cell.angle_gamma   90.00
#
_symmetry.space_group_name_H-M   'P 1'
#
loop_
_entity.id
_entity.type
_entity.pdbx_description
1 polymer ?
#
loop_
_entity_poly.entity_id
_entity_poly.type
_entity_poly.pdbx_seq_one_letter_code
_entity_poly.pdbx_strand_id
1 'polypeptide(L)'
;MADQKHRVERDTFGELQVPADRYWGAQTQRSLQNFDIGGPTERLPPPLIKAFGVLKKASAIVNATYGLEPKIGQAIQQAADEVIAGKLLDHFPLVVFQTGSGTQSNMNVNEVISNRAIEILGGELGSKKPVHPNDHVNMSQSSNDTFPTAMHIAAVVEINHSLIPALTQLRDALATKSKAFEHIIKIGRTHLQDATPLTLGQEFSGYVQQVTNGIERVKAVLPRLSCLAQGGTAVGTGLNTKKGFDVKVAAEISKITGLHFETAPNKFEALAAHDALVEAHGALNVVACSLMKIANDIRYLGSGPRCGLGELSLPENEPGSSIMPGKVNPTQCEALTMVAAQVIGNQTVVSVAGASGQFELNVFKPVIIKNVLQSIRLLSDGSKSFTKNCVVGIVANEKRINTLLNESLMLATILNSHLGYDNVAKCAKKAHKEGTTLKEATVALGFLTPEEFDQKVRPELMLGPDDP
;
A
#
# COMPACT_ATOMS: atom_id res chain seq x y z
N MET A 1 -30.22 -25.99 10.16
CA MET A 1 -28.98 -26.12 9.38
C MET A 1 -29.11 -27.45 8.65
N ALA A 2 -29.17 -27.46 7.31
CA ALA A 2 -29.30 -28.71 6.57
C ALA A 2 -28.10 -29.61 6.86
N ASP A 3 -28.30 -30.93 6.93
CA ASP A 3 -27.22 -31.92 7.11
C ASP A 3 -26.14 -31.69 6.04
N GLN A 4 -25.00 -31.13 6.47
CA GLN A 4 -23.86 -30.94 5.59
C GLN A 4 -23.34 -32.33 5.20
N LYS A 5 -23.41 -32.66 3.92
CA LYS A 5 -22.86 -33.93 3.40
C LYS A 5 -21.33 -33.90 3.52
N HIS A 6 -20.74 -35.02 3.91
CA HIS A 6 -19.31 -35.18 4.02
C HIS A 6 -18.83 -36.34 3.13
N ARG A 7 -17.58 -36.26 2.68
CA ARG A 7 -16.82 -37.38 2.13
C ARG A 7 -15.69 -37.75 3.08
N VAL A 8 -15.31 -39.02 3.08
CA VAL A 8 -14.19 -39.51 3.87
C VAL A 8 -12.92 -39.39 3.04
N GLU A 9 -11.94 -38.66 3.54
CA GLU A 9 -10.58 -38.67 3.00
C GLU A 9 -9.60 -39.16 4.06
N ARG A 10 -8.42 -39.60 3.63
CA ARG A 10 -7.38 -40.15 4.51
C ARG A 10 -6.04 -39.46 4.31
N ASP A 11 -5.40 -39.14 5.44
CA ASP A 11 -3.98 -38.83 5.53
C ASP A 11 -3.25 -39.89 6.37
N THR A 12 -1.97 -39.66 6.66
CA THR A 12 -1.14 -40.62 7.40
C THR A 12 -1.59 -40.82 8.86
N PHE A 13 -2.39 -39.91 9.42
CA PHE A 13 -2.91 -39.99 10.79
C PHE A 13 -4.32 -40.57 10.87
N GLY A 14 -4.98 -40.83 9.73
CA GLY A 14 -6.26 -41.52 9.67
C GLY A 14 -7.28 -40.82 8.79
N GLU A 15 -8.54 -41.18 9.00
CA GLU A 15 -9.68 -40.66 8.25
C GLU A 15 -10.16 -39.31 8.79
N LEU A 16 -10.62 -38.44 7.91
CA LEU A 16 -11.28 -37.17 8.21
C LEU A 16 -12.55 -37.01 7.38
N GLN A 17 -13.56 -36.42 8.01
CA GLN A 17 -14.78 -35.98 7.33
C GLN A 17 -14.54 -34.62 6.70
N VAL A 18 -14.62 -34.55 5.37
CA VAL A 18 -14.44 -33.33 4.58
C VAL A 18 -15.78 -32.94 3.97
N PRO A 19 -16.22 -31.67 4.05
CA PRO A 19 -17.47 -31.25 3.41
C PRO A 19 -17.51 -31.58 1.91
N ALA A 20 -18.58 -32.23 1.46
CA ALA A 20 -18.71 -32.73 0.10
C ALA A 20 -18.76 -31.63 -0.97
N ASP A 21 -19.14 -30.40 -0.59
CA ASP A 21 -19.19 -29.20 -1.44
C ASP A 21 -17.85 -28.47 -1.55
N ARG A 22 -16.74 -29.04 -1.02
CA ARG A 22 -15.44 -28.36 -0.94
C ARG A 22 -14.33 -29.13 -1.61
N TYR A 23 -13.50 -28.43 -2.38
CA TYR A 23 -12.36 -29.04 -3.08
C TYR A 23 -11.12 -29.26 -2.20
N TRP A 24 -11.01 -28.70 -0.99
CA TRP A 24 -9.88 -29.03 -0.10
C TRP A 24 -9.99 -30.47 0.40
N GLY A 25 -8.89 -31.08 0.85
CA GLY A 25 -8.86 -32.48 1.26
C GLY A 25 -8.55 -32.69 2.74
N ALA A 26 -8.12 -33.91 3.09
CA ALA A 26 -7.81 -34.30 4.46
C ALA A 26 -6.81 -33.38 5.17
N GLN A 27 -5.74 -32.93 4.50
CA GLN A 27 -4.69 -32.14 5.16
C GLN A 27 -5.17 -30.74 5.51
N THR A 28 -5.96 -30.13 4.61
CA THR A 28 -6.59 -28.84 4.91
C THR A 28 -7.60 -28.99 6.04
N GLN A 29 -8.42 -30.04 6.02
CA GLN A 29 -9.41 -30.28 7.06
C GLN A 29 -8.76 -30.44 8.44
N ARG A 30 -7.66 -31.20 8.52
CA ARG A 30 -6.89 -31.36 9.76
C ARG A 30 -6.24 -30.05 10.20
N SER A 31 -5.70 -29.28 9.25
CA SER A 31 -5.10 -27.98 9.55
C SER A 31 -6.12 -26.98 10.09
N LEU A 32 -7.32 -26.97 9.53
CA LEU A 32 -8.42 -26.13 10.00
C LEU A 32 -8.82 -26.44 11.45
N GLN A 33 -8.81 -27.72 11.84
CA GLN A 33 -9.14 -28.16 13.21
C GLN A 33 -8.05 -27.79 14.23
N ASN A 34 -6.78 -27.70 13.80
CA ASN A 34 -5.65 -27.48 14.70
C ASN A 34 -5.23 -26.01 14.83
N PHE A 35 -5.63 -25.15 13.88
CA PHE A 35 -5.23 -23.75 13.82
C PHE A 35 -6.45 -22.84 13.76
N ASP A 36 -7.32 -22.94 14.77
CA ASP A 36 -8.52 -22.11 14.92
C ASP A 36 -8.20 -20.80 15.67
N ILE A 37 -7.45 -19.90 15.02
CA ILE A 37 -6.95 -18.66 15.62
C ILE A 37 -7.47 -17.48 14.81
N GLY A 38 -8.35 -16.68 15.42
CA GLY A 38 -8.83 -15.40 14.89
C GLY A 38 -9.99 -15.47 13.89
N GLY A 39 -10.42 -16.67 13.49
CA GLY A 39 -11.62 -16.88 12.70
C GLY A 39 -11.53 -16.41 11.23
N PRO A 40 -12.68 -16.27 10.54
CA PRO A 40 -12.71 -15.99 9.10
C PRO A 40 -12.02 -14.70 8.65
N THR A 41 -11.92 -13.69 9.53
CA THR A 41 -11.22 -12.41 9.26
C THR A 41 -9.71 -12.58 9.15
N GLU A 42 -9.18 -13.68 9.71
CA GLU A 42 -7.75 -14.00 9.72
C GLU A 42 -7.38 -15.02 8.64
N ARG A 43 -8.29 -15.32 7.71
CA ARG A 43 -7.99 -16.13 6.52
C ARG A 43 -6.86 -15.53 5.68
N LEU A 44 -6.18 -16.38 4.92
CA LEU A 44 -5.16 -15.92 3.99
C LEU A 44 -5.70 -14.86 3.01
N PRO A 45 -4.93 -13.81 2.70
CA PRO A 45 -5.37 -12.78 1.76
C PRO A 45 -5.65 -13.36 0.36
N PRO A 46 -6.77 -12.99 -0.30
CA PRO A 46 -7.07 -13.46 -1.66
C PRO A 46 -5.95 -13.24 -2.69
N PRO A 47 -5.17 -12.13 -2.68
CA PRO A 47 -4.04 -11.97 -3.61
C PRO A 47 -2.98 -13.07 -3.47
N LEU A 48 -2.75 -13.57 -2.25
CA LEU A 48 -1.81 -14.67 -2.01
C LEU A 48 -2.33 -15.98 -2.61
N ILE A 49 -3.63 -16.27 -2.47
CA ILE A 49 -4.27 -17.46 -3.07
C ILE A 49 -4.19 -17.41 -4.60
N LYS A 50 -4.45 -16.25 -5.20
CA LYS A 50 -4.30 -16.05 -6.65
C LYS A 50 -2.85 -16.25 -7.12
N ALA A 51 -1.88 -15.75 -6.36
CA ALA A 51 -0.46 -15.95 -6.63
C ALA A 51 -0.04 -17.42 -6.58
N PHE A 52 -0.63 -18.20 -5.66
CA PHE A 52 -0.48 -19.66 -5.67
C PHE A 52 -1.04 -20.29 -6.96
N GLY A 53 -2.20 -19.84 -7.44
CA GLY A 53 -2.73 -20.25 -8.75
C GLY A 53 -1.72 -20.01 -9.88
N VAL A 54 -1.12 -18.82 -9.95
CA VAL A 54 -0.06 -18.49 -10.92
C VAL A 54 1.11 -19.46 -10.81
N LEU A 55 1.61 -19.69 -9.60
CA LEU A 55 2.73 -20.59 -9.35
C LEU A 55 2.44 -22.03 -9.80
N LYS A 56 1.26 -22.56 -9.47
CA LYS A 56 0.88 -23.93 -9.81
C LYS A 56 0.63 -24.11 -11.31
N LYS A 57 0.05 -23.10 -11.98
CA LYS A 57 -0.07 -23.06 -13.44
C LYS A 57 1.31 -23.10 -14.10
N ALA A 58 2.20 -22.20 -13.71
CA ALA A 58 3.57 -22.14 -14.24
C ALA A 58 4.34 -23.46 -14.03
N SER A 59 4.23 -24.02 -12.82
CA SER A 59 4.88 -25.29 -12.48
C SER A 59 4.36 -26.45 -13.33
N ALA A 60 3.05 -26.52 -13.59
CA ALA A 60 2.46 -27.56 -14.45
C ALA A 60 2.94 -27.43 -15.91
N ILE A 61 3.00 -26.22 -16.45
CA ILE A 61 3.53 -25.95 -17.81
C ILE A 61 4.97 -26.43 -17.92
N VAL A 62 5.82 -26.06 -16.95
CA VAL A 62 7.24 -26.44 -16.96
C VAL A 62 7.41 -27.94 -16.74
N ASN A 63 6.65 -28.55 -15.82
CA ASN A 63 6.74 -29.98 -15.55
C ASN A 63 6.25 -30.86 -16.70
N ALA A 64 5.43 -30.36 -17.63
CA ALA A 64 5.13 -31.07 -18.87
C ALA A 64 6.41 -31.34 -19.68
N THR A 65 7.44 -30.48 -19.57
CA THR A 65 8.77 -30.70 -20.17
C THR A 65 9.66 -31.66 -19.37
N TYR A 66 9.24 -32.06 -18.17
CA TYR A 66 9.95 -32.95 -17.25
C TYR A 66 9.18 -34.25 -16.96
N GLY A 67 8.18 -34.59 -17.78
CA GLY A 67 7.48 -35.87 -17.74
C GLY A 67 6.09 -35.87 -17.08
N LEU A 68 5.54 -34.71 -16.70
CA LEU A 68 4.13 -34.62 -16.32
C LEU A 68 3.26 -34.93 -17.54
N GLU A 69 2.32 -35.87 -17.39
CA GLU A 69 1.43 -36.27 -18.48
C GLU A 69 0.64 -35.06 -19.02
N PRO A 70 0.60 -34.82 -20.35
CA PRO A 70 -0.02 -33.63 -20.93
C PRO A 70 -1.48 -33.41 -20.50
N LYS A 71 -2.29 -34.47 -20.43
CA LYS A 71 -3.71 -34.38 -20.04
C LYS A 71 -3.87 -33.96 -18.58
N ILE A 72 -3.04 -34.49 -17.68
CA ILE A 72 -3.00 -34.09 -16.27
C ILE A 72 -2.52 -32.64 -16.16
N GLY A 73 -1.44 -32.29 -16.86
CA GLY A 73 -0.89 -30.94 -16.87
C GLY A 73 -1.90 -29.89 -17.34
N GLN A 74 -2.68 -30.18 -18.38
CA GLN A 74 -3.74 -29.28 -18.88
C GLN A 74 -4.87 -29.09 -17.87
N ALA A 75 -5.33 -30.17 -17.21
CA ALA A 75 -6.38 -30.08 -16.19
C ALA A 75 -5.92 -29.27 -14.96
N ILE A 76 -4.66 -29.43 -14.54
CA ILE A 76 -4.06 -28.62 -13.47
C ILE A 76 -4.01 -27.15 -13.87
N GLN A 77 -3.60 -26.83 -15.11
CA GLN A 77 -3.57 -25.45 -15.60
C GLN A 77 -4.97 -24.82 -15.60
N GLN A 78 -5.99 -25.55 -16.06
CA GLN A 78 -7.37 -25.07 -16.06
C GLN A 78 -7.91 -24.81 -14.64
N ALA A 79 -7.66 -25.73 -13.70
CA ALA A 79 -8.04 -25.54 -12.30
C ALA A 79 -7.28 -24.36 -11.66
N ALA A 80 -5.99 -24.21 -11.96
CA ALA A 80 -5.19 -23.08 -11.50
C ALA A 80 -5.70 -21.74 -12.06
N ASP A 81 -6.18 -21.69 -13.30
CA ASP A 81 -6.82 -20.50 -13.88
C ASP A 81 -8.09 -20.08 -13.12
N GLU A 82 -8.87 -21.03 -12.61
CA GLU A 82 -10.02 -20.72 -11.76
C GLU A 82 -9.60 -20.15 -10.39
N VAL A 83 -8.48 -20.60 -9.83
CA VAL A 83 -7.87 -20.01 -8.62
C VAL A 83 -7.40 -18.59 -8.90
N ILE A 84 -6.68 -18.35 -10.00
CA ILE A 84 -6.20 -17.02 -10.42
C ILE A 84 -7.38 -16.05 -10.61
N ALA A 85 -8.45 -16.52 -11.25
CA ALA A 85 -9.68 -15.76 -11.46
C ALA A 85 -10.46 -15.49 -10.14
N GLY A 86 -10.10 -16.14 -9.03
CA GLY A 86 -10.78 -16.01 -7.74
C GLY A 86 -12.11 -16.76 -7.64
N LYS A 87 -12.39 -17.70 -8.54
CA LYS A 87 -13.64 -18.48 -8.54
C LYS A 87 -13.70 -19.49 -7.39
N LEU A 88 -12.56 -19.85 -6.83
CA LEU A 88 -12.42 -20.91 -5.84
C LEU A 88 -12.02 -20.40 -4.44
N LEU A 89 -12.15 -19.10 -4.15
CA LEU A 89 -11.68 -18.50 -2.89
C LEU A 89 -12.33 -19.14 -1.64
N ASP A 90 -13.57 -19.61 -1.76
CA ASP A 90 -14.30 -20.26 -0.66
C ASP A 90 -13.77 -21.66 -0.31
N HIS A 91 -12.77 -22.16 -1.04
CA HIS A 91 -12.09 -23.43 -0.77
C HIS A 91 -10.76 -23.27 -0.04
N PHE A 92 -10.46 -22.07 0.46
CA PHE A 92 -9.24 -21.76 1.19
C PHE A 92 -9.56 -21.27 2.61
N PRO A 93 -9.90 -22.18 3.54
CA PRO A 93 -10.42 -21.80 4.85
C PRO A 93 -9.33 -21.44 5.87
N LEU A 94 -8.06 -21.70 5.56
CA LEU A 94 -6.95 -21.59 6.50
C LEU A 94 -6.62 -20.13 6.87
N VAL A 95 -6.24 -19.93 8.12
CA VAL A 95 -5.86 -18.64 8.70
C VAL A 95 -4.38 -18.34 8.54
N VAL A 96 -4.00 -17.07 8.64
CA VAL A 96 -2.60 -16.62 8.63
C VAL A 96 -1.80 -17.27 9.76
N PHE A 97 -2.40 -17.44 10.93
CA PHE A 97 -1.78 -18.04 12.12
C PHE A 97 -1.77 -19.57 12.04
N GLN A 98 -0.99 -20.07 11.09
CA GLN A 98 -0.80 -21.49 10.79
C GLN A 98 0.69 -21.87 10.95
N THR A 99 1.13 -22.99 10.39
CA THR A 99 2.56 -23.28 10.27
C THR A 99 3.33 -22.10 9.65
N GLY A 100 4.43 -21.73 10.29
CA GLY A 100 5.20 -20.55 9.93
C GLY A 100 5.86 -20.57 8.55
N SER A 101 6.02 -21.75 7.96
CA SER A 101 6.49 -21.91 6.58
C SER A 101 5.39 -21.72 5.54
N GLY A 102 4.11 -21.74 5.95
CA GLY A 102 2.96 -21.74 5.04
C GLY A 102 2.70 -23.06 4.32
N THR A 103 3.36 -24.15 4.74
CA THR A 103 3.20 -25.51 4.17
C THR A 103 1.73 -25.94 4.07
N GLN A 104 0.92 -25.67 5.09
CA GLN A 104 -0.49 -26.08 5.11
C GLN A 104 -1.28 -25.40 4.00
N SER A 105 -0.99 -24.15 3.69
CA SER A 105 -1.62 -23.43 2.59
C SER A 105 -1.13 -23.89 1.21
N ASN A 106 0.14 -24.24 1.08
CA ASN A 106 0.61 -24.92 -0.14
C ASN A 106 -0.16 -26.24 -0.35
N MET A 107 -0.36 -27.03 0.71
CA MET A 107 -1.14 -28.26 0.63
C MET A 107 -2.62 -28.02 0.35
N ASN A 108 -3.21 -26.97 0.92
CA ASN A 108 -4.59 -26.57 0.60
C ASN A 108 -4.75 -26.23 -0.88
N VAL A 109 -3.82 -25.47 -1.46
CA VAL A 109 -3.79 -25.19 -2.90
C VAL A 109 -3.64 -26.47 -3.71
N ASN A 110 -2.73 -27.36 -3.32
CA ASN A 110 -2.52 -28.63 -4.01
C ASN A 110 -3.82 -29.47 -4.01
N GLU A 111 -4.48 -29.62 -2.87
CA GLU A 111 -5.73 -30.38 -2.73
C GLU A 111 -6.86 -29.77 -3.57
N VAL A 112 -7.06 -28.45 -3.50
CA VAL A 112 -8.09 -27.74 -4.26
C VAL A 112 -7.89 -27.90 -5.76
N ILE A 113 -6.67 -27.63 -6.25
CA ILE A 113 -6.36 -27.77 -7.67
C ILE A 113 -6.46 -29.23 -8.12
N SER A 114 -5.99 -30.17 -7.30
CA SER A 114 -6.07 -31.60 -7.58
C SER A 114 -7.52 -32.04 -7.73
N ASN A 115 -8.38 -31.75 -6.76
CA ASN A 115 -9.78 -32.16 -6.79
C ASN A 115 -10.56 -31.48 -7.91
N ARG A 116 -10.28 -30.20 -8.19
CA ARG A 116 -10.89 -29.51 -9.32
C ARG A 116 -10.43 -30.10 -10.66
N ALA A 117 -9.15 -30.44 -10.80
CA ALA A 117 -8.62 -31.10 -12.00
C ALA A 117 -9.19 -32.52 -12.17
N ILE A 118 -9.41 -33.26 -11.08
CA ILE A 118 -10.09 -34.56 -11.11
C ILE A 118 -11.51 -34.40 -11.65
N GLU A 119 -12.26 -33.42 -11.14
CA GLU A 119 -13.63 -33.15 -11.59
C GLU A 119 -13.69 -32.76 -13.07
N ILE A 120 -12.76 -31.92 -13.55
CA ILE A 120 -12.60 -31.58 -14.98
C ILE A 120 -12.39 -32.84 -15.83
N LEU A 121 -11.69 -33.85 -15.29
CA LEU A 121 -11.42 -35.12 -15.95
C LEU A 121 -12.51 -36.19 -15.72
N GLY A 122 -13.61 -35.84 -15.03
CA GLY A 122 -14.73 -36.74 -14.76
C GLY A 122 -14.46 -37.78 -13.67
N GLY A 123 -13.45 -37.56 -12.81
CA GLY A 123 -13.14 -38.46 -11.70
C GLY A 123 -13.86 -38.11 -10.40
N GLU A 124 -13.55 -38.85 -9.34
CA GLU A 124 -14.15 -38.71 -8.01
C GLU A 124 -13.29 -37.83 -7.08
N LEU A 125 -13.89 -36.80 -6.49
CA LEU A 125 -13.21 -35.92 -5.53
C LEU A 125 -12.64 -36.72 -4.35
N GLY A 126 -11.42 -36.38 -3.91
CA GLY A 126 -10.73 -37.03 -2.81
C GLY A 126 -10.02 -38.33 -3.18
N SER A 127 -10.28 -38.90 -4.37
CA SER A 127 -9.64 -40.13 -4.83
C SER A 127 -8.13 -39.99 -5.11
N LYS A 128 -7.66 -38.75 -5.31
CA LYS A 128 -6.29 -38.40 -5.77
C LYS A 128 -5.94 -39.05 -7.12
N LYS A 129 -6.97 -39.41 -7.92
CA LYS A 129 -6.84 -40.03 -9.24
C LYS A 129 -7.76 -39.33 -10.25
N PRO A 130 -7.29 -39.03 -11.46
CA PRO A 130 -5.93 -39.25 -11.97
C PRO A 130 -4.91 -38.19 -11.49
N VAL A 131 -5.35 -37.13 -10.80
CA VAL A 131 -4.48 -36.05 -10.35
C VAL A 131 -4.16 -36.22 -8.86
N HIS A 132 -2.88 -36.36 -8.52
CA HIS A 132 -2.43 -36.46 -7.13
C HIS A 132 -1.91 -35.10 -6.64
N PRO A 133 -2.29 -34.64 -5.44
CA PRO A 133 -1.91 -33.30 -4.96
C PRO A 133 -0.38 -33.14 -4.77
N ASN A 134 0.33 -34.20 -4.36
CA ASN A 134 1.79 -34.14 -4.21
C ASN A 134 2.50 -34.47 -5.54
N ASP A 135 2.32 -35.70 -6.03
CA ASP A 135 3.03 -36.24 -7.20
C ASP A 135 2.80 -35.47 -8.49
N HIS A 136 1.65 -34.80 -8.66
CA HIS A 136 1.34 -34.02 -9.87
C HIS A 136 1.31 -32.52 -9.60
N VAL A 137 0.46 -32.04 -8.68
CA VAL A 137 0.29 -30.58 -8.46
C VAL A 137 1.51 -29.96 -7.77
N ASN A 138 2.17 -30.71 -6.87
CA ASN A 138 3.40 -30.30 -6.19
C ASN A 138 4.67 -30.89 -6.82
N MET A 139 4.59 -31.44 -8.03
CA MET A 139 5.74 -32.02 -8.73
C MET A 139 6.89 -30.99 -8.85
N SER A 140 8.12 -31.41 -8.55
CA SER A 140 9.36 -30.60 -8.57
C SER A 140 9.42 -29.45 -7.55
N GLN A 141 8.51 -29.41 -6.57
CA GLN A 141 8.35 -28.32 -5.61
C GLN A 141 8.50 -28.81 -4.17
N SER A 142 8.82 -27.90 -3.26
CA SER A 142 8.76 -28.11 -1.81
C SER A 142 7.72 -27.18 -1.19
N SER A 143 7.26 -27.51 0.00
CA SER A 143 6.46 -26.55 0.77
C SER A 143 7.25 -25.29 1.15
N ASN A 144 8.57 -25.42 1.33
CA ASN A 144 9.40 -24.33 1.81
C ASN A 144 9.75 -23.28 0.75
N ASP A 145 9.77 -23.64 -0.54
CA ASP A 145 10.04 -22.71 -1.65
C ASP A 145 8.78 -22.22 -2.39
N THR A 146 7.64 -22.89 -2.21
CA THR A 146 6.35 -22.50 -2.82
C THR A 146 5.71 -21.28 -2.17
N PHE A 147 5.57 -21.27 -0.84
CA PHE A 147 4.97 -20.14 -0.12
C PHE A 147 5.74 -18.82 -0.32
N PRO A 148 7.08 -18.74 -0.13
CA PRO A 148 7.81 -17.49 -0.38
C PRO A 148 7.72 -17.04 -1.84
N THR A 149 7.68 -17.95 -2.80
CA THR A 149 7.43 -17.61 -4.21
C THR A 149 6.05 -16.95 -4.39
N ALA A 150 4.99 -17.51 -3.81
CA ALA A 150 3.66 -16.93 -3.87
C ALA A 150 3.57 -15.57 -3.18
N MET A 151 4.29 -15.36 -2.06
CA MET A 151 4.36 -14.06 -1.38
C MET A 151 4.91 -12.96 -2.29
N HIS A 152 6.02 -13.26 -2.97
CA HIS A 152 6.69 -12.32 -3.87
C HIS A 152 5.83 -12.01 -5.10
N ILE A 153 5.20 -13.02 -5.72
CA ILE A 153 4.25 -12.82 -6.81
C ILE A 153 3.10 -11.90 -6.36
N ALA A 154 2.47 -12.19 -5.22
CA ALA A 154 1.36 -11.39 -4.72
C ALA A 154 1.77 -9.93 -4.46
N ALA A 155 2.92 -9.70 -3.81
CA ALA A 155 3.41 -8.37 -3.51
C ALA A 155 3.73 -7.57 -4.79
N VAL A 156 4.47 -8.16 -5.73
CA VAL A 156 4.84 -7.50 -6.99
C VAL A 156 3.60 -7.16 -7.83
N VAL A 157 2.64 -8.09 -7.92
CA VAL A 157 1.37 -7.87 -8.64
C VAL A 157 0.56 -6.74 -8.01
N GLU A 158 0.35 -6.76 -6.69
CA GLU A 158 -0.43 -5.72 -6.01
C GLU A 158 0.27 -4.35 -6.01
N ILE A 159 1.60 -4.30 -5.94
CA ILE A 159 2.35 -3.05 -6.09
C ILE A 159 2.14 -2.44 -7.48
N ASN A 160 2.29 -3.24 -8.55
CA ASN A 160 2.20 -2.74 -9.92
C ASN A 160 0.76 -2.42 -10.34
N HIS A 161 -0.21 -3.24 -9.96
CA HIS A 161 -1.59 -3.11 -10.45
C HIS A 161 -2.50 -2.29 -9.52
N SER A 162 -2.18 -2.22 -8.22
CA SER A 162 -3.01 -1.52 -7.24
C SER A 162 -2.34 -0.25 -6.70
N LEU A 163 -1.11 -0.35 -6.18
CA LEU A 163 -0.47 0.75 -5.44
C LEU A 163 0.09 1.86 -6.31
N ILE A 164 0.98 1.53 -7.24
CA ILE A 164 1.61 2.53 -8.11
C ILE A 164 0.55 3.33 -8.88
N PRO A 165 -0.50 2.72 -9.46
CA PRO A 165 -1.57 3.48 -10.12
C PRO A 165 -2.33 4.40 -9.16
N ALA A 166 -2.64 3.94 -7.93
CA ALA A 166 -3.35 4.75 -6.93
C ALA A 166 -2.54 5.98 -6.51
N LEU A 167 -1.26 5.80 -6.22
CA LEU A 167 -0.35 6.90 -5.87
C LEU A 167 -0.14 7.86 -7.04
N THR A 168 -0.07 7.32 -8.27
CA THR A 168 0.04 8.13 -9.48
C THR A 168 -1.19 9.04 -9.65
N GLN A 169 -2.40 8.47 -9.48
CA GLN A 169 -3.64 9.23 -9.52
C GLN A 169 -3.67 10.35 -8.47
N LEU A 170 -3.23 10.07 -7.24
CA LEU A 170 -3.13 11.07 -6.18
C LEU A 170 -2.13 12.18 -6.50
N ARG A 171 -0.92 11.81 -6.95
CA ARG A 171 0.12 12.75 -7.38
C ARG A 171 -0.41 13.69 -8.46
N ASP A 172 -1.07 13.16 -9.48
CA ASP A 172 -1.55 13.93 -10.62
C ASP A 172 -2.69 14.89 -10.24
N ALA A 173 -3.57 14.46 -9.32
CA ALA A 173 -4.60 15.32 -8.77
C ALA A 173 -4.02 16.46 -7.90
N LEU A 174 -3.02 16.16 -7.07
CA LEU A 174 -2.29 17.17 -6.30
C LEU A 174 -1.54 18.14 -7.23
N ALA A 175 -0.94 17.65 -8.33
CA ALA A 175 -0.25 18.50 -9.31
C ALA A 175 -1.22 19.42 -10.04
N THR A 176 -2.41 18.92 -10.38
CA THR A 176 -3.48 19.75 -10.94
C THR A 176 -3.88 20.87 -9.98
N LYS A 177 -4.02 20.58 -8.68
CA LYS A 177 -4.31 21.60 -7.66
C LYS A 177 -3.15 22.57 -7.45
N SER A 178 -1.91 22.07 -7.42
CA SER A 178 -0.71 22.89 -7.32
C SER A 178 -0.68 23.95 -8.42
N LYS A 179 -0.92 23.55 -9.68
CA LYS A 179 -1.00 24.49 -10.80
C LYS A 179 -2.18 25.46 -10.69
N ALA A 180 -3.37 24.96 -10.33
CA ALA A 180 -4.55 25.82 -10.15
C ALA A 180 -4.35 26.88 -9.05
N PHE A 181 -3.49 26.62 -8.07
CA PHE A 181 -3.23 27.48 -6.92
C PHE A 181 -1.93 28.29 -7.02
N GLU A 182 -1.27 28.28 -8.19
CA GLU A 182 0.05 28.90 -8.37
C GLU A 182 0.08 30.40 -8.08
N HIS A 183 -1.04 31.10 -8.28
CA HIS A 183 -1.17 32.54 -8.10
C HIS A 183 -1.69 32.94 -6.71
N ILE A 184 -2.11 31.98 -5.87
CA ILE A 184 -2.77 32.26 -4.59
C ILE A 184 -1.70 32.38 -3.51
N ILE A 185 -1.32 33.61 -3.17
CA ILE A 185 -0.34 33.90 -2.12
C ILE A 185 -1.01 33.77 -0.74
N LYS A 186 -0.37 33.04 0.17
CA LYS A 186 -0.80 32.85 1.56
C LYS A 186 0.37 33.04 2.52
N ILE A 187 0.05 33.19 3.80
CA ILE A 187 1.04 33.19 4.88
C ILE A 187 1.56 31.77 5.11
N GLY A 188 2.88 31.62 5.10
CA GLY A 188 3.54 30.38 5.49
C GLY A 188 3.42 30.13 6.98
N ARG A 189 3.61 28.87 7.39
CA ARG A 189 3.66 28.52 8.81
C ARG A 189 4.85 27.63 9.13
N THR A 190 5.68 28.08 10.07
CA THR A 190 6.74 27.29 10.68
C THR A 190 6.52 27.29 12.19
N HIS A 191 6.66 26.13 12.84
CA HIS A 191 6.30 25.97 14.26
C HIS A 191 4.85 26.39 14.59
N LEU A 192 3.94 26.28 13.61
CA LEU A 192 2.54 26.76 13.65
C LEU A 192 2.37 28.28 13.80
N GLN A 193 3.46 29.06 13.76
CA GLN A 193 3.43 30.52 13.79
C GLN A 193 3.39 31.08 12.37
N ASP A 194 2.87 32.30 12.22
CA ASP A 194 2.93 33.04 10.96
C ASP A 194 4.38 33.21 10.52
N ALA A 195 4.64 32.98 9.23
CA ALA A 195 5.95 33.13 8.60
C ALA A 195 5.85 33.94 7.30
N THR A 196 6.95 34.03 6.55
CA THR A 196 6.96 34.67 5.22
C THR A 196 5.98 34.00 4.25
N PRO A 197 5.48 34.72 3.23
CA PRO A 197 4.52 34.17 2.30
C PRO A 197 5.11 33.10 1.39
N LEU A 198 4.22 32.26 0.86
CA LEU A 198 4.42 31.39 -0.29
C LEU A 198 3.10 31.24 -1.03
N THR A 199 3.10 30.70 -2.23
CA THR A 199 1.84 30.38 -2.91
C THR A 199 1.29 29.04 -2.42
N LEU A 200 -0.02 28.91 -2.42
CA LEU A 200 -0.70 27.64 -2.16
C LEU A 200 -0.29 26.59 -3.22
N GLY A 201 0.04 27.01 -4.44
CA GLY A 201 0.66 26.17 -5.45
C GLY A 201 2.04 25.64 -5.05
N GLN A 202 2.93 26.48 -4.49
CA GLN A 202 4.22 26.06 -3.95
C GLN A 202 4.05 25.06 -2.80
N GLU A 203 3.09 25.30 -1.89
CA GLU A 203 2.78 24.37 -0.79
C GLU A 203 2.35 22.99 -1.33
N PHE A 204 1.41 22.96 -2.28
CA PHE A 204 0.96 21.72 -2.91
C PHE A 204 2.06 21.05 -3.75
N SER A 205 3.01 21.81 -4.32
CA SER A 205 4.14 21.22 -5.06
C SER A 205 5.02 20.35 -4.16
N GLY A 206 5.12 20.68 -2.87
CA GLY A 206 5.79 19.83 -1.88
C GLY A 206 5.09 18.48 -1.71
N TYR A 207 3.75 18.48 -1.64
CA TYR A 207 2.96 17.25 -1.55
C TYR A 207 3.13 16.37 -2.81
N VAL A 208 3.11 17.00 -3.99
CA VAL A 208 3.39 16.31 -5.27
C VAL A 208 4.75 15.62 -5.22
N GLN A 209 5.80 16.33 -4.80
CA GLN A 209 7.14 15.76 -4.73
C GLN A 209 7.23 14.61 -3.71
N GLN A 210 6.56 14.71 -2.56
CA GLN A 210 6.52 13.63 -1.58
C GLN A 210 5.90 12.35 -2.16
N VAL A 211 4.79 12.45 -2.91
CA VAL A 211 4.16 11.28 -3.56
C VAL A 211 5.01 10.75 -4.72
N THR A 212 5.61 11.62 -5.54
CA THR A 212 6.57 11.23 -6.60
C THR A 212 7.71 10.40 -6.03
N ASN A 213 8.39 10.90 -5.00
CA ASN A 213 9.48 10.19 -4.34
C ASN A 213 8.99 8.88 -3.68
N GLY A 214 7.75 8.86 -3.19
CA GLY A 214 7.10 7.65 -2.67
C GLY A 214 6.96 6.55 -3.74
N ILE A 215 6.48 6.91 -4.92
CA ILE A 215 6.37 5.98 -6.07
C ILE A 215 7.75 5.45 -6.48
N GLU A 216 8.76 6.32 -6.54
CA GLU A 216 10.13 5.92 -6.88
C GLU A 216 10.72 4.92 -5.87
N ARG A 217 10.54 5.17 -4.57
CA ARG A 217 10.99 4.25 -3.51
C ARG A 217 10.31 2.88 -3.63
N VAL A 218 9.01 2.84 -3.89
CA VAL A 218 8.26 1.58 -4.09
C VAL A 218 8.73 0.86 -5.37
N LYS A 219 9.03 1.58 -6.45
CA LYS A 219 9.60 0.97 -7.66
C LYS A 219 11.00 0.42 -7.42
N ALA A 220 11.81 1.10 -6.62
CA ALA A 220 13.20 0.73 -6.36
C ALA A 220 13.34 -0.66 -5.69
N VAL A 221 12.33 -1.12 -4.95
CA VAL A 221 12.34 -2.45 -4.29
C VAL A 221 11.90 -3.60 -5.18
N LEU A 222 11.23 -3.31 -6.31
CA LEU A 222 10.69 -4.35 -7.21
C LEU A 222 11.73 -5.36 -7.71
N PRO A 223 12.96 -4.97 -8.10
CA PRO A 223 13.96 -5.95 -8.58
C PRO A 223 14.23 -7.08 -7.57
N ARG A 224 14.34 -6.75 -6.27
CA ARG A 224 14.60 -7.76 -5.23
C ARG A 224 13.36 -8.58 -4.90
N LEU A 225 12.18 -7.95 -4.91
CA LEU A 225 10.91 -8.69 -4.79
C LEU A 225 10.66 -9.64 -5.98
N SER A 226 11.18 -9.33 -7.16
CA SER A 226 11.03 -10.16 -8.36
C SER A 226 11.90 -11.42 -8.36
N CYS A 227 12.83 -11.57 -7.40
CA CYS A 227 13.63 -12.77 -7.20
C CYS A 227 12.83 -13.86 -6.47
N LEU A 228 12.64 -15.02 -7.10
CA LEU A 228 11.80 -16.09 -6.60
C LEU A 228 12.60 -17.24 -5.95
N ALA A 229 12.12 -17.72 -4.81
CA ALA A 229 12.70 -18.83 -4.06
C ALA A 229 12.52 -20.21 -4.74
N GLN A 230 11.62 -20.31 -5.72
CA GLN A 230 11.24 -21.58 -6.34
C GLN A 230 12.45 -22.35 -6.88
N GLY A 231 12.49 -23.66 -6.59
CA GLY A 231 13.63 -24.53 -6.91
C GLY A 231 14.68 -24.59 -5.80
N GLY A 232 14.55 -23.80 -4.73
CA GLY A 232 15.34 -23.97 -3.50
C GLY A 232 14.99 -25.25 -2.73
N THR A 233 13.79 -25.80 -2.94
CA THR A 233 13.27 -27.02 -2.31
C THR A 233 13.22 -26.92 -0.78
N ALA A 234 13.75 -27.89 -0.03
CA ALA A 234 13.61 -27.94 1.42
C ALA A 234 14.48 -26.89 2.15
N VAL A 235 15.75 -26.76 1.74
CA VAL A 235 16.79 -26.01 2.47
C VAL A 235 17.66 -25.12 1.56
N GLY A 236 17.30 -24.96 0.30
CA GLY A 236 18.00 -24.08 -0.66
C GLY A 236 18.87 -24.81 -1.68
N THR A 237 19.14 -26.10 -1.50
CA THR A 237 20.06 -26.87 -2.37
C THR A 237 19.47 -27.30 -3.71
N GLY A 238 18.15 -27.29 -3.85
CA GLY A 238 17.45 -27.86 -5.01
C GLY A 238 17.40 -29.39 -5.04
N LEU A 239 17.60 -30.07 -3.90
CA LEU A 239 17.44 -31.52 -3.80
C LEU A 239 16.02 -31.94 -4.21
N ASN A 240 15.91 -32.96 -5.04
CA ASN A 240 14.65 -33.50 -5.58
C ASN A 240 13.86 -32.57 -6.53
N THR A 241 14.45 -31.49 -7.04
CA THR A 241 13.93 -30.78 -8.22
C THR A 241 14.74 -31.12 -9.49
N LYS A 242 14.41 -30.51 -10.63
CA LYS A 242 15.09 -30.70 -11.91
C LYS A 242 15.99 -29.52 -12.24
N LYS A 243 17.16 -29.77 -12.81
CA LYS A 243 18.07 -28.70 -13.27
C LYS A 243 17.34 -27.80 -14.29
N GLY A 244 17.37 -26.49 -14.03
CA GLY A 244 16.71 -25.47 -14.84
C GLY A 244 15.20 -25.32 -14.63
N PHE A 245 14.59 -26.06 -13.69
CA PHE A 245 13.18 -25.87 -13.34
C PHE A 245 12.91 -24.47 -12.81
N ASP A 246 13.79 -23.97 -11.94
CA ASP A 246 13.74 -22.67 -11.28
C ASP A 246 13.76 -21.50 -12.28
N VAL A 247 14.67 -21.52 -13.26
CA VAL A 247 14.75 -20.50 -14.31
C VAL A 247 13.50 -20.53 -15.19
N LYS A 248 13.08 -21.73 -15.62
CA LYS A 248 11.92 -21.90 -16.49
C LYS A 248 10.62 -21.47 -15.83
N VAL A 249 10.42 -21.80 -14.55
CA VAL A 249 9.19 -21.45 -13.83
C VAL A 249 9.11 -19.96 -13.54
N ALA A 250 10.23 -19.29 -13.20
CA ALA A 250 10.25 -17.83 -13.06
C ALA A 250 9.93 -17.12 -14.40
N ALA A 251 10.47 -17.62 -15.51
CA ALA A 251 10.13 -17.10 -16.84
C ALA A 251 8.65 -17.31 -17.19
N GLU A 252 8.07 -18.46 -16.83
CA GLU A 252 6.65 -18.73 -17.08
C GLU A 252 5.72 -17.90 -16.19
N ILE A 253 6.08 -17.69 -14.92
CA ILE A 253 5.39 -16.75 -14.02
C ILE A 253 5.42 -15.34 -14.62
N SER A 254 6.55 -14.93 -15.19
CA SER A 254 6.66 -13.63 -15.87
C SER A 254 5.69 -13.49 -17.04
N LYS A 255 5.57 -14.54 -17.87
CA LYS A 255 4.61 -14.55 -18.99
C LYS A 255 3.16 -14.49 -18.53
N ILE A 256 2.81 -15.28 -17.51
CA ILE A 256 1.43 -15.34 -16.99
C ILE A 256 1.01 -13.99 -16.38
N THR A 257 1.92 -13.32 -15.68
CA THR A 257 1.62 -12.08 -14.97
C THR A 257 1.84 -10.82 -15.80
N GLY A 258 2.65 -10.89 -16.86
CA GLY A 258 3.11 -9.73 -17.61
C GLY A 258 4.14 -8.87 -16.85
N LEU A 259 4.65 -9.35 -15.72
CA LEU A 259 5.62 -8.67 -14.87
C LEU A 259 6.94 -9.45 -14.84
N HIS A 260 8.06 -8.77 -14.64
CA HIS A 260 9.36 -9.43 -14.62
C HIS A 260 9.59 -10.17 -13.29
N PHE A 261 9.90 -11.47 -13.40
CA PHE A 261 10.36 -12.33 -12.31
C PHE A 261 11.56 -13.15 -12.77
N GLU A 262 12.48 -13.41 -11.84
CA GLU A 262 13.65 -14.23 -12.08
C GLU A 262 13.93 -15.17 -10.90
N THR A 263 14.76 -16.19 -11.13
CA THR A 263 15.17 -17.12 -10.08
C THR A 263 16.09 -16.37 -9.10
N ALA A 264 15.87 -16.50 -7.79
CA ALA A 264 16.75 -15.85 -6.82
C ALA A 264 18.19 -16.38 -6.96
N PRO A 265 19.21 -15.50 -7.00
CA PRO A 265 20.60 -15.91 -7.21
C PRO A 265 21.14 -16.76 -6.06
N ASN A 266 20.59 -16.59 -4.85
CA ASN A 266 20.90 -17.40 -3.69
C ASN A 266 19.60 -17.93 -3.05
N LYS A 267 19.42 -19.25 -3.08
CA LYS A 267 18.21 -19.90 -2.53
C LYS A 267 18.23 -20.04 -1.01
N PHE A 268 19.40 -20.02 -0.39
CA PHE A 268 19.51 -20.05 1.06
C PHE A 268 18.97 -18.76 1.66
N GLU A 269 19.39 -17.60 1.11
CA GLU A 269 18.86 -16.29 1.50
C GLU A 269 17.34 -16.20 1.30
N ALA A 270 16.85 -16.57 0.11
CA ALA A 270 15.43 -16.49 -0.23
C ALA A 270 14.49 -17.39 0.64
N LEU A 271 15.05 -18.38 1.34
CA LEU A 271 14.31 -19.26 2.25
C LEU A 271 14.49 -18.85 3.72
N ALA A 272 15.74 -18.57 4.11
CA ALA A 272 16.16 -18.26 5.47
C ALA A 272 15.79 -16.84 5.92
N ALA A 273 15.57 -15.91 5.00
CA ALA A 273 15.20 -14.53 5.25
C ALA A 273 14.07 -14.06 4.31
N HIS A 274 13.47 -12.90 4.63
CA HIS A 274 12.45 -12.22 3.81
C HIS A 274 12.78 -10.73 3.71
N ASP A 275 14.06 -10.40 3.55
CA ASP A 275 14.57 -9.02 3.64
C ASP A 275 14.00 -8.13 2.55
N ALA A 276 13.78 -8.66 1.34
CA ALA A 276 13.11 -7.94 0.25
C ALA A 276 11.69 -7.47 0.65
N LEU A 277 10.97 -8.24 1.47
CA LEU A 277 9.64 -7.85 1.97
C LEU A 277 9.73 -6.86 3.13
N VAL A 278 10.77 -6.95 3.96
CA VAL A 278 11.05 -5.95 5.01
C VAL A 278 11.41 -4.60 4.38
N GLU A 279 12.28 -4.60 3.37
CA GLU A 279 12.64 -3.41 2.60
C GLU A 279 11.43 -2.81 1.89
N ALA A 280 10.63 -3.66 1.22
CA ALA A 280 9.42 -3.21 0.55
C ALA A 280 8.44 -2.55 1.50
N HIS A 281 8.20 -3.15 2.67
CA HIS A 281 7.35 -2.54 3.68
C HIS A 281 7.96 -1.25 4.24
N GLY A 282 9.28 -1.17 4.38
CA GLY A 282 9.99 0.07 4.71
C GLY A 282 9.67 1.21 3.73
N ALA A 283 9.60 0.93 2.43
CA ALA A 283 9.14 1.91 1.43
C ALA A 283 7.67 2.31 1.63
N LEU A 284 6.78 1.36 1.93
CA LEU A 284 5.36 1.63 2.26
C LEU A 284 5.23 2.50 3.52
N ASN A 285 6.08 2.27 4.53
CA ASN A 285 6.13 3.07 5.75
C ASN A 285 6.53 4.54 5.46
N VAL A 286 7.50 4.77 4.57
CA VAL A 286 7.87 6.13 4.13
C VAL A 286 6.71 6.81 3.39
N VAL A 287 5.98 6.07 2.54
CA VAL A 287 4.76 6.56 1.89
C VAL A 287 3.70 6.93 2.93
N ALA A 288 3.46 6.09 3.93
CA ALA A 288 2.51 6.37 5.01
C ALA A 288 2.86 7.66 5.78
N CYS A 289 4.13 7.87 6.14
CA CYS A 289 4.58 9.11 6.77
C CYS A 289 4.30 10.35 5.89
N SER A 290 4.53 10.23 4.58
CA SER A 290 4.27 11.30 3.62
C SER A 290 2.77 11.61 3.52
N LEU A 291 1.93 10.58 3.38
CA LEU A 291 0.47 10.74 3.30
C LEU A 291 -0.13 11.26 4.61
N MET A 292 0.40 10.86 5.77
CA MET A 292 0.02 11.40 7.07
C MET A 292 0.21 12.92 7.12
N LYS A 293 1.38 13.41 6.68
CA LYS A 293 1.67 14.85 6.62
C LYS A 293 0.71 15.57 5.67
N ILE A 294 0.57 15.08 4.43
CA ILE A 294 -0.29 15.71 3.42
C ILE A 294 -1.75 15.78 3.90
N ALA A 295 -2.29 14.68 4.43
CA ALA A 295 -3.66 14.63 4.93
C ALA A 295 -3.88 15.55 6.14
N ASN A 296 -2.92 15.63 7.06
CA ASN A 296 -2.98 16.52 8.21
C ASN A 296 -2.95 17.99 7.81
N ASP A 297 -2.08 18.38 6.87
CA ASP A 297 -2.06 19.75 6.36
C ASP A 297 -3.42 20.13 5.76
N ILE A 298 -3.93 19.33 4.83
CA ILE A 298 -5.22 19.59 4.18
C ILE A 298 -6.34 19.65 5.23
N ARG A 299 -6.28 18.80 6.26
CA ARG A 299 -7.21 18.81 7.39
C ARG A 299 -7.17 20.13 8.17
N TYR A 300 -5.98 20.63 8.51
CA TYR A 300 -5.83 21.89 9.25
C TYR A 300 -6.16 23.11 8.39
N LEU A 301 -5.73 23.14 7.14
CA LEU A 301 -6.05 24.20 6.19
C LEU A 301 -7.56 24.29 5.91
N GLY A 302 -8.27 23.16 5.96
CA GLY A 302 -9.73 23.08 5.87
C GLY A 302 -10.49 23.32 7.18
N SER A 303 -9.81 23.56 8.30
CA SER A 303 -10.48 23.76 9.60
C SER A 303 -11.28 25.06 9.65
N GLY A 304 -12.51 25.03 10.15
CA GLY A 304 -13.41 26.17 10.12
C GLY A 304 -14.86 25.84 10.48
N PRO A 305 -15.85 26.65 10.06
CA PRO A 305 -15.71 27.71 9.05
C PRO A 305 -15.20 29.05 9.60
N ARG A 306 -15.21 29.28 10.92
CA ARG A 306 -14.88 30.60 11.52
C ARG A 306 -13.76 30.61 12.55
N CYS A 307 -13.50 29.48 13.20
CA CYS A 307 -12.57 29.39 14.34
C CYS A 307 -11.34 28.52 14.04
N GLY A 308 -11.03 28.32 12.76
CA GLY A 308 -9.84 27.61 12.30
C GLY A 308 -9.02 28.47 11.33
N LEU A 309 -8.20 27.82 10.51
CA LEU A 309 -7.44 28.51 9.46
C LEU A 309 -8.37 28.95 8.32
N GLY A 310 -9.16 28.00 7.79
CA GLY A 310 -10.18 28.25 6.77
C GLY A 310 -9.61 28.66 5.41
N GLU A 311 -8.38 28.24 5.08
CA GLU A 311 -7.73 28.53 3.80
C GLU A 311 -8.25 27.63 2.67
N LEU A 312 -8.70 26.42 3.00
CA LEU A 312 -9.31 25.49 2.05
C LEU A 312 -10.78 25.24 2.38
N SER A 313 -11.58 25.06 1.35
CA SER A 313 -12.92 24.48 1.41
C SER A 313 -12.85 23.06 0.83
N LEU A 314 -13.17 22.07 1.67
CA LEU A 314 -13.16 20.66 1.29
C LEU A 314 -14.56 20.22 0.83
N PRO A 315 -14.68 19.22 -0.07
CA PRO A 315 -15.97 18.67 -0.47
C PRO A 315 -16.76 18.09 0.70
N GLU A 316 -18.08 18.33 0.71
CA GLU A 316 -19.02 17.70 1.65
C GLU A 316 -19.57 16.41 1.00
N ASN A 317 -19.14 15.24 1.46
CA ASN A 317 -19.57 13.95 0.91
C ASN A 317 -20.67 13.29 1.74
N GLU A 318 -20.69 13.53 3.05
CA GLU A 318 -21.69 13.04 3.98
C GLU A 318 -22.59 14.19 4.43
N PRO A 319 -23.92 14.00 4.55
CA PRO A 319 -24.81 15.07 4.98
C PRO A 319 -24.40 15.64 6.34
N GLY A 320 -24.04 16.92 6.38
CA GLY A 320 -23.93 17.65 7.65
C GLY A 320 -25.28 17.70 8.38
N SER A 321 -25.23 17.88 9.70
CA SER A 321 -26.46 18.15 10.46
C SER A 321 -27.10 19.44 9.97
N SER A 322 -28.40 19.44 9.69
CA SER A 322 -29.14 20.62 9.19
C SER A 322 -29.06 21.84 10.13
N ILE A 323 -28.69 21.64 11.39
CA ILE A 323 -28.48 22.70 12.38
C ILE A 323 -27.08 23.36 12.31
N MET A 324 -26.13 22.78 11.56
CA MET A 324 -24.74 23.23 11.48
C MET A 324 -24.30 23.57 10.04
N PRO A 325 -24.90 24.59 9.39
CA PRO A 325 -24.54 24.98 8.02
C PRO A 325 -23.07 25.40 7.93
N GLY A 326 -22.38 24.93 6.90
CA GLY A 326 -20.97 25.24 6.63
C GLY A 326 -19.95 24.44 7.45
N LYS A 327 -20.39 23.51 8.31
CA LYS A 327 -19.49 22.54 8.96
C LYS A 327 -19.26 21.36 8.02
N VAL A 328 -18.03 21.19 7.56
CA VAL A 328 -17.60 20.03 6.77
C VAL A 328 -16.50 19.30 7.54
N ASN A 329 -16.77 18.06 7.93
CA ASN A 329 -15.75 17.23 8.57
C ASN A 329 -14.79 16.67 7.50
N PRO A 330 -13.48 16.69 7.72
CA PRO A 330 -12.48 16.20 6.78
C PRO A 330 -12.33 14.67 6.85
N THR A 331 -13.44 13.93 6.65
CA THR A 331 -13.55 12.47 6.86
C THR A 331 -12.55 11.66 6.04
N GLN A 332 -12.24 12.10 4.81
CA GLN A 332 -11.24 11.46 3.97
C GLN A 332 -9.81 11.68 4.48
N CYS A 333 -9.51 12.84 5.08
CA CYS A 333 -8.23 13.05 5.76
C CYS A 333 -8.12 12.12 6.98
N GLU A 334 -9.18 12.02 7.79
CA GLU A 334 -9.24 11.15 8.97
C GLU A 334 -8.96 9.70 8.59
N ALA A 335 -9.68 9.16 7.60
CA ALA A 335 -9.48 7.81 7.09
C ALA A 335 -8.04 7.58 6.60
N LEU A 336 -7.47 8.51 5.82
CA LEU A 336 -6.11 8.37 5.30
C LEU A 336 -5.05 8.41 6.43
N THR A 337 -5.26 9.22 7.47
CA THR A 337 -4.36 9.25 8.63
C THR A 337 -4.44 7.98 9.47
N MET A 338 -5.62 7.37 9.62
CA MET A 338 -5.77 6.05 10.27
C MET A 338 -5.07 4.95 9.46
N VAL A 339 -5.21 4.97 8.13
CA VAL A 339 -4.47 4.06 7.23
C VAL A 339 -2.97 4.21 7.44
N ALA A 340 -2.45 5.44 7.46
CA ALA A 340 -1.02 5.67 7.67
C ALA A 340 -0.53 5.12 9.02
N ALA A 341 -1.30 5.32 10.10
CA ALA A 341 -0.98 4.74 11.40
C ALA A 341 -0.95 3.21 11.38
N GLN A 342 -1.93 2.57 10.72
CA GLN A 342 -1.96 1.11 10.57
C GLN A 342 -0.74 0.59 9.80
N VAL A 343 -0.35 1.26 8.72
CA VAL A 343 0.84 0.88 7.93
C VAL A 343 2.11 0.98 8.77
N ILE A 344 2.26 2.03 9.58
CA ILE A 344 3.42 2.18 10.48
C ILE A 344 3.46 1.04 11.50
N GLY A 345 2.31 0.66 12.10
CA GLY A 345 2.23 -0.49 13.00
C GLY A 345 2.59 -1.81 12.31
N ASN A 346 2.11 -2.00 11.09
CA ASN A 346 2.41 -3.18 10.28
C ASN A 346 3.91 -3.31 9.97
N GLN A 347 4.64 -2.20 9.80
CA GLN A 347 6.09 -2.21 9.61
C GLN A 347 6.79 -2.84 10.81
N THR A 348 6.37 -2.51 12.03
CA THR A 348 6.94 -3.12 13.24
C THR A 348 6.74 -4.63 13.25
N VAL A 349 5.55 -5.11 12.88
CA VAL A 349 5.28 -6.56 12.78
C VAL A 349 6.17 -7.22 11.73
N VAL A 350 6.31 -6.61 10.55
CA VAL A 350 7.17 -7.14 9.47
C VAL A 350 8.64 -7.16 9.87
N SER A 351 9.15 -6.10 10.53
CA SER A 351 10.53 -6.05 11.01
C SER A 351 10.82 -7.16 12.02
N VAL A 352 9.95 -7.35 13.02
CA VAL A 352 10.12 -8.40 14.04
C VAL A 352 10.08 -9.78 13.40
N ALA A 353 9.12 -10.01 12.52
CA ALA A 353 8.98 -11.28 11.80
C ALA A 353 10.16 -11.58 10.86
N GLY A 354 10.66 -10.57 10.14
CA GLY A 354 11.83 -10.69 9.27
C GLY A 354 13.10 -11.04 10.04
N ALA A 355 13.30 -10.40 11.20
CA ALA A 355 14.46 -10.65 12.08
C ALA A 355 14.43 -12.00 12.80
N SER A 356 13.32 -12.74 12.73
CA SER A 356 13.12 -14.00 13.49
C SER A 356 13.46 -15.27 12.69
N GLY A 357 14.30 -15.15 11.64
CA GLY A 357 14.79 -16.30 10.88
C GLY A 357 15.70 -17.22 11.70
N GLN A 358 15.62 -18.53 11.46
CA GLN A 358 16.44 -19.53 12.15
C GLN A 358 17.02 -20.51 11.13
N PHE A 359 18.34 -20.54 11.02
CA PHE A 359 19.08 -21.43 10.11
C PHE A 359 18.55 -21.32 8.67
N GLU A 360 18.17 -22.43 8.03
CA GLU A 360 17.78 -22.47 6.60
C GLU A 360 16.37 -21.95 6.29
N LEU A 361 15.55 -21.56 7.29
CA LEU A 361 14.17 -21.16 7.05
C LEU A 361 13.65 -20.10 8.04
N ASN A 362 13.20 -18.95 7.53
CA ASN A 362 12.34 -18.06 8.30
C ASN A 362 10.91 -18.60 8.31
N VAL A 363 10.36 -18.83 9.50
CA VAL A 363 9.02 -19.39 9.73
C VAL A 363 8.01 -18.35 10.24
N PHE A 364 8.14 -17.10 9.79
CA PHE A 364 7.15 -16.04 10.03
C PHE A 364 6.47 -15.60 8.71
N LYS A 365 6.56 -16.43 7.67
CA LYS A 365 6.16 -16.08 6.30
C LYS A 365 4.70 -15.58 6.20
N PRO A 366 3.68 -16.27 6.77
CA PRO A 366 2.30 -15.83 6.65
C PRO A 366 2.03 -14.44 7.25
N VAL A 367 2.60 -14.13 8.42
CA VAL A 367 2.36 -12.83 9.07
C VAL A 367 3.07 -11.70 8.34
N ILE A 368 4.25 -11.95 7.76
CA ILE A 368 4.96 -10.97 6.91
C ILE A 368 4.06 -10.58 5.74
N ILE A 369 3.64 -11.56 4.93
CA ILE A 369 2.89 -11.26 3.71
C ILE A 369 1.49 -10.70 3.99
N LYS A 370 0.82 -11.12 5.09
CA LYS A 370 -0.44 -10.52 5.52
C LYS A 370 -0.30 -9.01 5.68
N ASN A 371 0.71 -8.58 6.44
CA ASN A 371 0.94 -7.17 6.76
C ASN A 371 1.41 -6.36 5.54
N VAL A 372 2.23 -6.96 4.66
CA VAL A 372 2.62 -6.33 3.38
C VAL A 372 1.39 -6.12 2.49
N LEU A 373 0.59 -7.15 2.25
CA LEU A 373 -0.60 -7.05 1.38
C LEU A 373 -1.68 -6.13 1.97
N GLN A 374 -1.87 -6.15 3.29
CA GLN A 374 -2.79 -5.22 3.96
C GLN A 374 -2.34 -3.77 3.76
N SER A 375 -1.06 -3.47 3.99
CA SER A 375 -0.52 -2.12 3.80
C SER A 375 -0.61 -1.65 2.35
N ILE A 376 -0.28 -2.51 1.38
CA ILE A 376 -0.46 -2.22 -0.05
C ILE A 376 -1.91 -1.84 -0.33
N ARG A 377 -2.86 -2.69 0.10
CA ARG A 377 -4.28 -2.48 -0.15
C ARG A 377 -4.82 -1.20 0.49
N LEU A 378 -4.49 -0.96 1.76
CA LEU A 378 -4.96 0.21 2.49
C LEU A 378 -4.41 1.51 1.89
N LEU A 379 -3.13 1.55 1.51
CA LEU A 379 -2.55 2.70 0.83
C LEU A 379 -3.18 2.92 -0.54
N SER A 380 -3.38 1.86 -1.34
CA SER A 380 -4.06 1.94 -2.64
C SER A 380 -5.47 2.53 -2.52
N ASP A 381 -6.30 1.97 -1.65
CA ASP A 381 -7.69 2.37 -1.50
C ASP A 381 -7.79 3.76 -0.84
N GLY A 382 -6.97 4.01 0.18
CA GLY A 382 -6.88 5.29 0.86
C GLY A 382 -6.49 6.42 -0.10
N SER A 383 -5.47 6.21 -0.93
CA SER A 383 -5.07 7.19 -1.94
C SER A 383 -6.14 7.43 -2.99
N LYS A 384 -6.80 6.37 -3.51
CA LYS A 384 -7.90 6.49 -4.48
C LYS A 384 -9.09 7.27 -3.89
N SER A 385 -9.53 6.89 -2.69
CA SER A 385 -10.66 7.52 -2.01
C SER A 385 -10.36 8.98 -1.66
N PHE A 386 -9.19 9.26 -1.08
CA PHE A 386 -8.75 10.60 -0.76
C PHE A 386 -8.64 11.49 -2.01
N THR A 387 -8.16 10.93 -3.11
CA THR A 387 -8.10 11.64 -4.39
C THR A 387 -9.49 12.04 -4.87
N LYS A 388 -10.37 11.05 -5.03
CA LYS A 388 -11.71 11.22 -5.63
C LYS A 388 -12.63 12.08 -4.76
N ASN A 389 -12.63 11.84 -3.45
CA ASN A 389 -13.63 12.39 -2.53
C ASN A 389 -13.10 13.58 -1.73
N CYS A 390 -11.84 14.00 -1.94
CA CYS A 390 -11.29 15.19 -1.30
C CYS A 390 -10.46 16.03 -2.29
N VAL A 391 -9.28 15.54 -2.69
CA VAL A 391 -8.27 16.35 -3.39
C VAL A 391 -8.81 17.03 -4.64
N VAL A 392 -9.52 16.31 -5.52
CA VAL A 392 -10.03 16.88 -6.78
C VAL A 392 -11.03 18.03 -6.55
N GLY A 393 -11.76 18.01 -5.43
CA GLY A 393 -12.78 19.01 -5.11
C GLY A 393 -12.32 20.13 -4.18
N ILE A 394 -11.04 20.17 -3.77
CA ILE A 394 -10.50 21.24 -2.92
C ILE A 394 -10.64 22.59 -3.64
N VAL A 395 -11.17 23.60 -2.94
CA VAL A 395 -11.25 24.99 -3.40
C VAL A 395 -10.51 25.89 -2.39
N ALA A 396 -9.73 26.85 -2.87
CA ALA A 396 -9.11 27.85 -2.00
C ALA A 396 -10.14 28.90 -1.57
N ASN A 397 -10.15 29.25 -0.27
CA ASN A 397 -10.94 30.38 0.23
C ASN A 397 -10.12 31.66 0.06
N GLU A 398 -10.00 32.14 -1.19
CA GLU A 398 -9.15 33.29 -1.53
C GLU A 398 -9.50 34.54 -0.73
N LYS A 399 -10.78 34.77 -0.42
CA LYS A 399 -11.20 35.88 0.42
C LYS A 399 -10.56 35.80 1.81
N ARG A 400 -10.66 34.63 2.47
CA ARG A 400 -10.08 34.41 3.79
C ARG A 400 -8.56 34.49 3.76
N ILE A 401 -7.93 33.88 2.75
CA ILE A 401 -6.48 33.92 2.54
C ILE A 401 -6.00 35.37 2.41
N ASN A 402 -6.66 36.18 1.58
CA ASN A 402 -6.31 37.58 1.35
C ASN A 402 -6.49 38.42 2.63
N THR A 403 -7.55 38.20 3.41
CA THR A 403 -7.70 38.84 4.72
C THR A 403 -6.53 38.50 5.65
N LEU A 404 -6.19 37.21 5.81
CA LEU A 404 -5.09 36.79 6.68
C LEU A 404 -3.73 37.32 6.21
N LEU A 405 -3.51 37.39 4.89
CA LEU A 405 -2.28 37.93 4.30
C LEU A 405 -2.08 39.40 4.67
N ASN A 406 -3.11 40.23 4.50
CA ASN A 406 -3.01 41.68 4.77
C ASN A 406 -3.03 42.03 6.26
N GLU A 407 -3.62 41.17 7.10
CA GLU A 407 -3.60 41.32 8.56
C GLU A 407 -2.29 40.81 9.19
N SER A 408 -1.48 40.05 8.44
CA SER A 408 -0.24 39.49 8.96
C SER A 408 0.85 40.53 9.15
N LEU A 409 1.63 40.35 10.22
CA LEU A 409 2.81 41.15 10.50
C LEU A 409 4.04 40.69 9.70
N MET A 410 3.98 39.52 9.05
CA MET A 410 5.15 38.91 8.40
C MET A 410 5.53 39.56 7.08
N LEU A 411 4.63 40.34 6.48
CA LEU A 411 4.93 41.17 5.31
C LEU A 411 5.93 42.31 5.62
N ALA A 412 6.20 42.57 6.91
CA ALA A 412 7.16 43.60 7.32
C ALA A 412 8.58 43.32 6.85
N THR A 413 8.94 42.08 6.60
CA THR A 413 10.33 41.68 6.27
C THR A 413 10.84 42.30 4.96
N ILE A 414 9.97 42.54 3.97
CA ILE A 414 10.35 43.23 2.72
C ILE A 414 10.80 44.68 2.97
N LEU A 415 10.35 45.30 4.06
CA LEU A 415 10.74 46.67 4.41
C LEU A 415 12.15 46.76 4.99
N ASN A 416 12.81 45.63 5.31
CA ASN A 416 14.15 45.67 5.93
C ASN A 416 15.18 46.33 5.01
N SER A 417 15.12 46.09 3.70
CA SER A 417 16.00 46.71 2.70
C SER A 417 15.73 48.20 2.48
N HIS A 418 14.57 48.70 2.94
CA HIS A 418 14.15 50.09 2.76
C HIS A 418 14.27 50.94 4.03
N LEU A 419 13.92 50.38 5.19
CA LEU A 419 13.82 51.09 6.47
C LEU A 419 14.87 50.64 7.50
N GLY A 420 15.55 49.51 7.26
CA GLY A 420 16.44 48.87 8.23
C GLY A 420 15.67 48.08 9.31
N TYR A 421 16.31 47.02 9.81
CA TYR A 421 15.72 46.05 10.74
C TYR A 421 15.05 46.69 11.97
N ASP A 422 15.72 47.64 12.63
CA ASP A 422 15.21 48.24 13.87
C ASP A 422 13.91 49.02 13.67
N ASN A 423 13.75 49.69 12.52
CA ASN A 423 12.53 50.44 12.23
C ASN A 423 11.38 49.50 11.84
N VAL A 424 11.67 48.44 11.09
CA VAL A 424 10.69 47.39 10.77
C VAL A 424 10.22 46.68 12.04
N ALA A 425 11.14 46.34 12.94
CA ALA A 425 10.80 45.74 14.23
C ALA A 425 9.92 46.66 15.08
N LYS A 426 10.14 47.98 15.06
CA LYS A 426 9.25 48.97 15.71
C LYS A 426 7.85 48.96 15.08
N CYS A 427 7.73 48.88 13.75
CA CYS A 427 6.43 48.79 13.06
C CYS A 427 5.65 47.55 13.52
N ALA A 428 6.27 46.38 13.42
CA ALA A 428 5.64 45.11 13.81
C ALA A 428 5.26 45.07 15.30
N LYS A 429 6.12 45.56 16.20
CA LYS A 429 5.82 45.66 17.64
C LYS A 429 4.67 46.61 17.93
N LYS A 430 4.60 47.75 17.23
CA LYS A 430 3.50 48.70 17.37
C LYS A 430 2.18 48.09 16.89
N ALA A 431 2.16 47.55 15.67
CA ALA A 431 1.00 46.88 15.09
C ALA A 431 0.45 45.79 16.02
N HIS A 432 1.33 44.91 16.53
CA HIS A 432 0.94 43.87 17.46
C HIS A 432 0.36 44.41 18.78
N LYS A 433 1.01 45.42 19.38
CA LYS A 433 0.60 46.00 20.66
C LYS A 433 -0.74 46.73 20.55
N GLU A 434 -1.00 47.38 19.42
CA GLU A 434 -2.19 48.21 19.19
C GLU A 434 -3.32 47.46 18.48
N GLY A 435 -3.06 46.25 17.97
CA GLY A 435 -4.04 45.47 17.21
C GLY A 435 -4.36 46.07 15.83
N THR A 436 -3.44 46.87 15.29
CA THR A 436 -3.56 47.52 13.97
C THR A 436 -2.84 46.73 12.90
N THR A 437 -3.14 47.02 11.63
CA THR A 437 -2.39 46.45 10.51
C THR A 437 -0.97 46.99 10.46
N LEU A 438 -0.08 46.27 9.77
CA LEU A 438 1.28 46.73 9.56
C LEU A 438 1.33 48.09 8.85
N LYS A 439 0.46 48.30 7.85
CA LYS A 439 0.34 49.57 7.11
C LYS A 439 0.00 50.73 8.04
N GLU A 440 -1.05 50.58 8.85
CA GLU A 440 -1.46 51.61 9.82
C GLU A 440 -0.35 51.95 10.81
N ALA A 441 0.34 50.93 11.34
CA ALA A 441 1.44 51.14 12.29
C ALA A 441 2.65 51.84 11.65
N THR A 442 3.03 51.46 10.43
CA THR A 442 4.16 52.07 9.69
C THR A 442 3.86 53.53 9.34
N VAL A 443 2.64 53.83 8.89
CA VAL A 443 2.19 55.21 8.59
C VAL A 443 2.11 56.04 9.87
N ALA A 444 1.54 55.50 10.95
CA ALA A 444 1.43 56.20 12.23
C ALA A 444 2.78 56.48 12.92
N LEU A 445 3.85 55.78 12.53
CA LEU A 445 5.23 56.06 12.97
C LEU A 445 5.93 57.09 12.07
N GLY A 446 5.31 57.50 10.97
CA GLY A 446 5.88 58.44 10.01
C GLY A 446 7.03 57.87 9.18
N PHE A 447 7.15 56.53 9.10
CA PHE A 447 8.23 55.90 8.34
C PHE A 447 7.96 55.80 6.84
N LEU A 448 6.69 55.71 6.43
CA LEU A 448 6.25 55.71 5.04
C LEU A 448 4.86 56.37 4.93
N THR A 449 4.51 56.91 3.76
CA THR A 449 3.11 57.22 3.42
C THR A 449 2.31 55.95 3.09
N PRO A 450 0.96 56.02 3.07
CA PRO A 450 0.14 54.89 2.62
C PRO A 450 0.50 54.37 1.22
N GLU A 451 0.80 55.28 0.30
CA GLU A 451 1.15 54.97 -1.09
C GLU A 451 2.53 54.33 -1.19
N GLU A 452 3.51 54.85 -0.44
CA GLU A 452 4.85 54.26 -0.37
C GLU A 452 4.82 52.85 0.22
N PHE A 453 3.96 52.61 1.22
CA PHE A 453 3.75 51.28 1.77
C PHE A 453 3.22 50.31 0.71
N ASP A 454 2.17 50.70 -0.02
CA ASP A 454 1.57 49.86 -1.06
C ASP A 454 2.55 49.58 -2.22
N GLN A 455 3.45 50.52 -2.53
CA GLN A 455 4.49 50.32 -3.53
C GLN A 455 5.57 49.35 -3.09
N LYS A 456 5.91 49.32 -1.79
CA LYS A 456 7.03 48.52 -1.25
C LYS A 456 6.60 47.15 -0.74
N VAL A 457 5.44 47.04 -0.13
CA VAL A 457 4.94 45.79 0.47
C VAL A 457 4.11 45.04 -0.58
N ARG A 458 4.82 44.30 -1.43
CA ARG A 458 4.26 43.54 -2.56
C ARG A 458 4.51 42.05 -2.35
N PRO A 459 3.53 41.27 -1.83
CA PRO A 459 3.72 39.85 -1.51
C PRO A 459 4.19 39.00 -2.68
N GLU A 460 3.86 39.37 -3.92
CA GLU A 460 4.30 38.68 -5.14
C GLU A 460 5.81 38.80 -5.40
N LEU A 461 6.48 39.78 -4.77
CA LEU A 461 7.94 39.94 -4.82
C LEU A 461 8.64 39.18 -3.69
N MET A 462 7.89 38.47 -2.83
CA MET A 462 8.42 37.77 -1.65
C MET A 462 8.41 36.24 -1.80
N LEU A 463 8.38 35.74 -3.04
CA LEU A 463 8.13 34.32 -3.35
C LEU A 463 9.36 33.55 -3.85
N GLY A 464 10.52 34.20 -3.92
CA GLY A 464 11.76 33.65 -4.45
C GLY A 464 12.96 34.55 -4.17
N PRO A 465 14.17 34.13 -4.56
CA PRO A 465 15.36 34.99 -4.49
C PRO A 465 15.25 36.17 -5.46
N ASP A 466 15.94 37.27 -5.13
CA ASP A 466 16.08 38.41 -6.03
C ASP A 466 16.92 38.02 -7.27
N ASP A 467 16.57 38.60 -8.42
CA ASP A 467 17.42 38.52 -9.62
C ASP A 467 18.76 39.25 -9.36
N PRO A 468 19.87 38.77 -9.95
CA PRO A 468 21.23 39.31 -9.71
C PRO A 468 21.43 40.78 -10.03
#